data_AF-A0A1T4YBE3-F1
#
_entry.id   AF-A0A1T4YBE3-F1
#
_cell.length_a   1.000
_cell.length_b   1.000
_cell.length_c   1.000
_cell.angle_alpha   90.00
_cell.angle_beta   90.00
_cell.angle_gamma   90.00
#
_symmetry.space_group_name_H-M   'P 1'
#
loop_
_entity.id
_entity.type
_entity.pdbx_description
1 polymer ?
#
loop_
_entity_poly.entity_id
_entity_poly.type
_entity_poly.pdbx_seq_one_letter_code
_entity_poly.pdbx_strand_id
1 'polypeptide(L)'
;MRSIISLTREVYHCYMREDGSLYERAIGSIAKRNLSKDKDDFLRRYIDLIMNTKIISDTTKLYITSTLPSVASVIKQHNLTLAEHEQINIKTAQSKIDYDGKKLLKYFPDDMLSKVIGSSCDLGQYNKMLNLAISDYKTKDKLLDNILLTLPRVPVQDTLSDEELHDFIQIISPFIKKHRRYVEENLPEKAVGYLYFLTSNPSLSGKHKEHYSLIKQILE
;
A
#
# COMPACT_ATOMS: atom_id res chain seq x y z
N MET A 1 -15.73 14.20 -20.90
CA MET A 1 -15.15 12.97 -20.30
C MET A 1 -15.49 13.02 -18.81
N ARG A 2 -16.06 11.96 -18.22
CA ARG A 2 -16.35 11.93 -16.77
C ARG A 2 -15.02 11.71 -16.03
N SER A 3 -14.76 12.47 -14.97
CA SER A 3 -13.53 12.28 -14.18
C SER A 3 -13.53 10.93 -13.48
N ILE A 4 -12.33 10.38 -13.22
CA ILE A 4 -12.17 9.15 -12.43
C ILE A 4 -13.00 9.16 -11.14
N ILE A 5 -13.02 10.25 -10.38
CA ILE A 5 -13.80 10.38 -9.13
C ILE A 5 -15.31 10.25 -9.37
N SER A 6 -15.83 10.85 -10.45
CA SER A 6 -17.24 10.75 -10.78
C SER A 6 -17.65 9.31 -11.12
N LEU A 7 -16.78 8.57 -11.81
CA LEU A 7 -17.02 7.16 -12.12
C LEU A 7 -16.83 6.28 -10.88
N THR A 8 -15.83 6.56 -10.04
CA THR A 8 -15.65 5.89 -8.74
C THR A 8 -16.92 5.99 -7.90
N ARG A 9 -17.55 7.17 -7.88
CA ARG A 9 -18.82 7.40 -7.21
C ARG A 9 -19.96 6.54 -7.79
N GLU A 10 -20.10 6.48 -9.11
CA GLU A 10 -21.10 5.61 -9.74
C GLU A 10 -20.88 4.13 -9.40
N VAL A 11 -19.63 3.67 -9.46
CA VAL A 11 -19.26 2.29 -9.11
C VAL A 11 -19.56 2.01 -7.64
N TYR A 12 -19.20 2.92 -6.73
CA TYR A 12 -19.49 2.78 -5.30
C TYR A 12 -20.98 2.54 -5.05
N HIS A 13 -21.86 3.38 -5.62
CA HIS A 13 -23.32 3.25 -5.43
C HIS A 13 -23.91 2.00 -6.07
N CYS A 14 -23.22 1.38 -7.04
CA CYS A 14 -23.64 0.12 -7.64
C CYS A 14 -23.15 -1.12 -6.88
N TYR A 15 -22.20 -0.99 -5.95
CA TYR A 15 -21.60 -2.12 -5.25
C TYR A 15 -21.75 -2.07 -3.74
N MET A 16 -21.97 -0.91 -3.14
CA MET A 16 -22.06 -0.79 -1.69
C MET A 16 -23.48 -1.10 -1.19
N ARG A 17 -23.58 -1.92 -0.14
CA ARG A 17 -24.80 -2.18 0.62
C ARG A 17 -24.99 -1.16 1.73
N GLU A 18 -26.20 -1.09 2.27
CA GLU A 18 -26.52 -0.23 3.41
C GLU A 18 -25.72 -0.59 4.69
N ASP A 19 -25.33 -1.86 4.83
CA ASP A 19 -24.51 -2.35 5.95
C ASP A 19 -23.00 -2.07 5.78
N GLY A 20 -22.59 -1.43 4.67
CA GLY A 20 -21.20 -1.16 4.35
C GLY A 20 -20.42 -2.33 3.74
N SER A 21 -21.08 -3.45 3.46
CA SER A 21 -20.49 -4.58 2.72
C SER A 21 -20.68 -4.42 1.20
N LEU A 22 -19.85 -5.11 0.41
CA LEU A 22 -19.93 -5.06 -1.06
C LEU A 22 -20.82 -6.19 -1.59
N TYR A 23 -21.74 -5.85 -2.50
CA TYR A 23 -22.45 -6.85 -3.32
C TYR A 23 -21.45 -7.70 -4.13
N GLU A 24 -21.79 -8.97 -4.35
CA GLU A 24 -21.01 -9.85 -5.24
C GLU A 24 -21.13 -9.45 -6.71
N ARG A 25 -22.26 -8.84 -7.09
CA ARG A 25 -22.53 -8.31 -8.44
C ARG A 25 -23.06 -6.90 -8.33
N ALA A 26 -22.77 -6.09 -9.35
CA ALA A 26 -23.30 -4.73 -9.41
C ALA A 26 -24.84 -4.70 -9.40
N ILE A 27 -25.41 -3.64 -8.82
CA ILE A 27 -26.80 -3.23 -8.98
C ILE A 27 -26.91 -1.99 -9.88
N GLY A 28 -28.13 -1.53 -10.18
CA GLY A 28 -28.34 -0.24 -10.85
C GLY A 28 -27.87 -0.18 -12.31
N SER A 29 -27.17 0.89 -12.68
CA SER A 29 -26.74 1.16 -14.07
C SER A 29 -25.69 0.17 -14.56
N ILE A 30 -24.77 -0.25 -13.69
CA ILE A 30 -23.69 -1.18 -14.03
C ILE A 30 -24.21 -2.61 -14.18
N ALA A 31 -25.19 -3.02 -13.37
CA ALA A 31 -25.82 -4.34 -13.48
C ALA A 31 -26.33 -4.65 -14.90
N LYS A 32 -26.91 -3.64 -15.55
CA LYS A 32 -27.46 -3.73 -16.92
C LYS A 32 -26.40 -4.04 -17.99
N ARG A 33 -25.12 -3.95 -17.65
CA ARG A 33 -24.00 -4.23 -18.55
C ARG A 33 -23.60 -5.71 -18.57
N ASN A 34 -24.16 -6.55 -17.70
CA ASN A 34 -23.86 -7.99 -17.62
C ASN A 34 -22.35 -8.26 -17.61
N LEU A 35 -21.64 -7.66 -16.65
CA LEU A 35 -20.20 -7.81 -16.53
C LEU A 35 -19.81 -9.26 -16.24
N SER A 36 -18.60 -9.66 -16.67
CA SER A 36 -18.03 -10.94 -16.27
C SER A 36 -17.63 -10.90 -14.79
N LYS A 37 -17.53 -12.08 -14.17
CA LYS A 37 -17.10 -12.22 -12.77
C LYS A 37 -15.77 -11.51 -12.49
N ASP A 38 -14.80 -11.63 -13.38
CA ASP A 38 -13.49 -11.00 -13.20
C ASP A 38 -13.57 -9.47 -13.18
N LYS A 39 -14.48 -8.88 -13.96
CA LYS A 39 -14.73 -7.44 -13.95
C LYS A 39 -15.43 -7.00 -12.67
N ASP A 40 -16.41 -7.79 -12.20
CA ASP A 40 -17.06 -7.54 -10.92
C ASP A 40 -16.03 -7.59 -9.76
N ASP A 41 -15.19 -8.62 -9.74
CA ASP A 41 -14.14 -8.78 -8.72
C ASP A 41 -13.09 -7.66 -8.79
N PHE A 42 -12.70 -7.21 -9.99
CA PHE A 42 -11.85 -6.04 -10.14
C PHE A 42 -12.48 -4.78 -9.54
N LEU A 43 -13.74 -4.48 -9.87
CA LEU A 43 -14.42 -3.27 -9.38
C LEU A 43 -14.61 -3.30 -7.86
N ARG A 44 -14.92 -4.47 -7.29
CA ARG A 44 -14.99 -4.65 -5.83
C ARG A 44 -13.68 -4.35 -5.14
N ARG A 45 -12.57 -4.94 -5.64
CA ARG A 45 -11.23 -4.71 -5.10
C ARG A 45 -10.79 -3.25 -5.27
N TYR A 46 -11.18 -2.60 -6.37
CA TYR A 46 -10.97 -1.18 -6.57
C TYR A 46 -11.71 -0.34 -5.53
N ILE A 47 -13.01 -0.58 -5.30
CA ILE A 47 -13.77 0.15 -4.27
C ILE A 47 -13.20 -0.10 -2.87
N ASP A 48 -12.82 -1.33 -2.55
CA ASP A 48 -12.17 -1.68 -1.28
C ASP A 48 -10.89 -0.85 -1.08
N LEU A 49 -10.00 -0.79 -2.08
CA LEU A 49 -8.82 0.08 -2.04
C LEU A 49 -9.18 1.55 -1.77
N ILE A 50 -10.15 2.10 -2.50
CA ILE A 50 -10.53 3.51 -2.41
C ILE A 50 -11.11 3.85 -1.03
N MET A 51 -11.99 3.00 -0.51
CA MET A 51 -12.75 3.29 0.71
C MET A 51 -11.98 2.93 1.98
N ASN A 52 -11.22 1.83 1.95
CA ASN A 52 -10.60 1.24 3.14
C ASN A 52 -9.10 1.57 3.29
N THR A 53 -8.53 2.41 2.42
CA THR A 53 -7.15 2.90 2.57
C THR A 53 -7.07 4.42 2.64
N LYS A 54 -5.85 4.95 2.79
CA LYS A 54 -5.54 6.40 2.77
C LYS A 54 -5.16 6.90 1.37
N ILE A 55 -5.51 6.16 0.31
CA ILE A 55 -5.25 6.58 -1.07
C ILE A 55 -5.96 7.89 -1.40
N ILE A 56 -7.15 8.12 -0.86
CA ILE A 56 -7.89 9.38 -0.93
C ILE A 56 -8.25 9.87 0.48
N SER A 57 -8.55 11.16 0.60
CA SER A 57 -8.96 11.80 1.86
C SER A 57 -10.39 11.46 2.26
N ASP A 58 -10.71 11.59 3.55
CA ASP A 58 -12.07 11.36 4.07
C ASP A 58 -13.08 12.34 3.47
N THR A 59 -12.65 13.57 3.11
CA THR A 59 -13.48 14.53 2.39
C THR A 59 -13.92 14.00 1.02
N THR A 60 -13.02 13.32 0.30
CA THR A 60 -13.34 12.70 -1.00
C THR A 60 -14.22 11.47 -0.80
N LYS A 61 -13.98 10.67 0.24
CA LYS A 61 -14.85 9.53 0.59
C LYS A 61 -16.27 10.00 0.90
N LEU A 62 -16.44 11.06 1.69
CA LEU A 62 -17.73 11.67 1.98
C LEU A 62 -18.47 12.09 0.70
N TYR A 63 -17.76 12.64 -0.30
CA TYR A 63 -18.36 12.96 -1.59
C TYR A 63 -18.78 11.72 -2.39
N ILE A 64 -17.95 10.67 -2.39
CA ILE A 64 -18.24 9.39 -3.06
C ILE A 64 -19.47 8.73 -2.44
N THR A 65 -19.56 8.67 -1.10
CA THR A 65 -20.66 7.99 -0.41
C THR A 65 -21.98 8.75 -0.43
N SER A 66 -21.97 10.06 -0.66
CA SER A 66 -23.20 10.85 -0.72
C SER A 66 -24.01 10.59 -1.99
N THR A 67 -25.33 10.72 -1.89
CA THR A 67 -26.28 10.73 -3.02
C THR A 67 -26.49 12.13 -3.60
N LEU A 68 -25.97 13.19 -2.97
CA LEU A 68 -26.18 14.57 -3.41
C LEU A 68 -25.36 14.93 -4.66
N PRO A 69 -25.89 15.73 -5.59
CA PRO A 69 -25.29 15.88 -6.91
C PRO A 69 -23.94 16.61 -6.93
N SER A 70 -23.68 17.51 -5.97
CA SER A 70 -22.50 18.38 -5.99
C SER A 70 -21.70 18.34 -4.69
N VAL A 71 -20.39 18.60 -4.77
CA VAL A 71 -19.51 18.74 -3.60
C VAL A 71 -20.06 19.79 -2.63
N ALA A 72 -20.54 20.92 -3.15
CA ALA A 72 -21.10 21.99 -2.32
C ALA A 72 -22.32 21.50 -1.51
N SER A 73 -23.22 20.72 -2.13
CA SER A 73 -24.38 20.15 -1.46
C SER A 73 -23.96 19.16 -0.37
N VAL A 74 -23.01 18.27 -0.66
CA VAL A 74 -22.48 17.30 0.30
C VAL A 74 -21.88 17.99 1.52
N ILE A 75 -20.99 18.95 1.29
CA ILE A 75 -20.29 19.65 2.38
C ILE A 75 -21.26 20.50 3.21
N LYS A 76 -22.23 21.16 2.57
CA LYS A 76 -23.29 21.87 3.31
C LYS A 76 -24.07 20.92 4.21
N GLN A 77 -24.51 19.78 3.69
CA GLN A 77 -25.25 18.80 4.49
C GLN A 77 -24.42 18.27 5.65
N HIS A 78 -23.14 17.95 5.41
CA HIS A 78 -22.24 17.46 6.45
C HIS A 78 -21.94 18.51 7.53
N ASN A 79 -21.73 19.76 7.14
CA ASN A 79 -21.45 20.84 8.09
C ASN A 79 -22.63 21.16 9.01
N LEU A 80 -23.87 20.80 8.66
CA LEU A 80 -25.04 20.97 9.55
C LEU A 80 -24.93 20.12 10.82
N THR A 81 -24.12 19.06 10.82
CA THR A 81 -23.94 18.18 11.99
C THR A 81 -22.69 18.50 12.80
N LEU A 82 -21.95 19.58 12.45
CA LEU A 82 -20.66 19.92 13.03
C LEU A 82 -20.69 21.30 13.70
N ALA A 83 -19.83 21.50 14.71
CA ALA A 83 -19.60 22.83 15.27
C ALA A 83 -18.90 23.73 14.25
N GLU A 84 -19.10 25.06 14.33
CA GLU A 84 -18.60 26.02 13.34
C GLU A 84 -17.09 25.90 13.06
N HIS A 85 -16.29 25.64 14.10
CA HIS A 85 -14.83 25.50 13.99
C HIS A 85 -14.37 24.17 13.34
N GLU A 86 -15.26 23.19 13.21
CA GLU A 86 -15.00 21.89 12.57
C GLU A 86 -15.52 21.84 11.13
N GLN A 87 -16.25 22.87 10.69
CA GLN A 87 -16.87 22.90 9.38
C GLN A 87 -15.83 22.93 8.26
N ILE A 88 -16.10 22.15 7.21
CA ILE A 88 -15.23 22.07 6.05
C ILE A 88 -15.58 23.20 5.08
N ASN A 89 -14.58 23.98 4.67
CA ASN A 89 -14.77 24.96 3.62
C ASN A 89 -14.99 24.26 2.25
N ILE A 90 -16.04 24.66 1.52
CA ILE A 90 -16.41 24.05 0.23
C ILE A 90 -15.28 24.13 -0.80
N LYS A 91 -14.57 25.27 -0.90
CA LYS A 91 -13.46 25.42 -1.86
C LYS A 91 -12.30 24.51 -1.49
N THR A 92 -11.99 24.39 -0.20
CA THR A 92 -10.98 23.46 0.30
C THR A 92 -11.35 22.01 0.00
N ALA A 93 -12.62 21.63 0.17
CA ALA A 93 -13.11 20.30 -0.18
C ALA A 93 -12.97 20.00 -1.68
N GLN A 94 -13.34 20.95 -2.55
CA GLN A 94 -13.15 20.83 -4.00
C GLN A 94 -11.68 20.63 -4.36
N SER A 95 -10.79 21.47 -3.84
CA SER A 95 -9.34 21.34 -4.07
C SER A 95 -8.78 20.01 -3.59
N LYS A 96 -9.26 19.48 -2.45
CA LYS A 96 -8.89 18.14 -1.95
C LYS A 96 -9.35 17.03 -2.90
N ILE A 97 -10.58 17.09 -3.38
CA ILE A 97 -11.13 16.11 -4.33
C ILE A 97 -10.36 16.14 -5.65
N ASP A 98 -10.04 17.33 -6.16
CA ASP A 98 -9.24 17.47 -7.39
C ASP A 98 -7.81 16.92 -7.21
N TYR A 99 -7.20 17.19 -6.05
CA TYR A 99 -5.89 16.63 -5.70
C TYR A 99 -5.94 15.09 -5.63
N ASP A 100 -6.94 14.53 -4.95
CA ASP A 100 -7.13 13.09 -4.84
C ASP A 100 -7.40 12.45 -6.22
N GLY A 101 -8.16 13.11 -7.08
CA GLY A 101 -8.34 12.70 -8.48
C GLY A 101 -7.01 12.63 -9.23
N LYS A 102 -6.19 13.69 -9.16
CA LYS A 102 -4.84 13.69 -9.75
C LYS A 102 -3.91 12.63 -9.15
N LYS A 103 -4.07 12.32 -7.86
CA LYS A 103 -3.33 11.26 -7.17
C LYS A 103 -3.71 9.88 -7.69
N LEU A 104 -5.00 9.60 -7.90
CA LEU A 104 -5.45 8.35 -8.52
C LEU A 104 -4.96 8.20 -9.96
N LEU A 105 -4.86 9.30 -10.71
CA LEU A 105 -4.33 9.30 -12.08
C LEU A 105 -2.85 8.90 -12.18
N LYS A 106 -2.11 8.87 -11.06
CA LYS A 106 -0.74 8.31 -11.02
C LYS A 106 -0.72 6.78 -11.10
N TYR A 107 -1.82 6.13 -10.70
CA TYR A 107 -1.96 4.67 -10.69
C TYR A 107 -2.82 4.17 -11.84
N PHE A 108 -3.85 4.92 -12.21
CA PHE A 108 -4.87 4.48 -13.15
C PHE A 108 -5.08 5.52 -14.26
N PRO A 109 -5.20 5.12 -15.53
CA PRO A 109 -5.62 6.05 -16.56
C PRO A 109 -7.07 6.49 -16.32
N ASP A 110 -7.42 7.72 -16.71
CA ASP A 110 -8.73 8.33 -16.44
C ASP A 110 -9.91 7.51 -17.03
N ASP A 111 -9.66 6.79 -18.12
CA ASP A 111 -10.65 5.97 -18.81
C ASP A 111 -10.77 4.52 -18.30
N MET A 112 -9.97 4.12 -17.30
CA MET A 112 -9.90 2.75 -16.79
C MET A 112 -11.27 2.20 -16.40
N LEU A 113 -12.02 2.93 -15.56
CA LEU A 113 -13.35 2.47 -15.11
C LEU A 113 -14.33 2.36 -16.27
N SER A 114 -14.29 3.29 -17.23
CA SER A 114 -15.14 3.23 -18.42
C SER A 114 -14.83 2.01 -19.28
N LYS A 115 -13.55 1.66 -19.43
CA LYS A 115 -13.09 0.48 -20.18
C LYS A 115 -13.46 -0.82 -19.47
N VAL A 116 -13.25 -0.89 -18.16
CA VAL A 116 -13.60 -2.08 -17.36
C VAL A 116 -15.10 -2.36 -17.39
N ILE A 117 -15.94 -1.32 -17.26
CA ILE A 117 -17.41 -1.43 -17.34
C ILE A 117 -17.88 -1.70 -18.79
N GLY A 118 -17.07 -1.33 -19.78
CA GLY A 118 -17.36 -1.54 -21.20
C GLY A 118 -17.24 -3.00 -21.68
N SER A 119 -17.50 -3.23 -22.96
CA SER A 119 -17.67 -4.57 -23.56
C SER A 119 -16.38 -5.37 -23.66
N SER A 120 -15.27 -4.74 -24.05
CA SER A 120 -13.99 -5.43 -24.30
C SER A 120 -12.84 -4.73 -23.60
N CYS A 121 -12.30 -5.36 -22.57
CA CYS A 121 -11.15 -4.89 -21.83
C CYS A 121 -10.33 -6.09 -21.38
N ASP A 122 -9.03 -6.09 -21.68
CA ASP A 122 -8.08 -6.98 -21.03
C ASP A 122 -7.81 -6.44 -19.62
N LEU A 123 -8.19 -7.22 -18.61
CA LEU A 123 -8.00 -6.84 -17.21
C LEU A 123 -6.55 -7.02 -16.74
N GLY A 124 -5.68 -7.69 -17.50
CA GLY A 124 -4.32 -8.00 -17.08
C GLY A 124 -3.54 -6.75 -16.63
N GLN A 125 -3.48 -5.72 -17.48
CA GLN A 125 -2.78 -4.48 -17.16
C GLN A 125 -3.43 -3.73 -15.98
N TYR A 126 -4.76 -3.68 -15.91
CA TYR A 126 -5.45 -3.00 -14.82
C TYR A 126 -5.31 -3.73 -13.49
N ASN A 127 -5.29 -5.06 -13.49
CA ASN A 127 -5.00 -5.84 -12.29
C ASN A 127 -3.58 -5.57 -11.78
N LYS A 128 -2.58 -5.45 -12.66
CA LYS A 128 -1.21 -5.04 -12.26
C LYS A 128 -1.21 -3.66 -11.60
N MET A 129 -1.88 -2.68 -12.20
CA MET A 129 -2.01 -1.33 -11.63
C MET A 129 -2.73 -1.33 -10.28
N LEU A 130 -3.81 -2.09 -10.15
CA LEU A 130 -4.57 -2.21 -8.90
C LEU A 130 -3.75 -2.89 -7.80
N ASN A 131 -3.01 -3.94 -8.14
CA ASN A 131 -2.11 -4.62 -7.20
C ASN A 131 -1.00 -3.69 -6.71
N LEU A 132 -0.40 -2.89 -7.59
CA LEU A 132 0.59 -1.88 -7.22
C LEU A 132 0.00 -0.84 -6.26
N ALA A 133 -1.17 -0.30 -6.59
CA ALA A 133 -1.84 0.66 -5.71
C ALA A 133 -2.22 0.03 -4.36
N ILE A 134 -2.70 -1.21 -4.33
CA ILE A 134 -2.94 -1.94 -3.07
C ILE A 134 -1.64 -2.10 -2.29
N SER A 135 -0.54 -2.49 -2.92
CA SER A 135 0.75 -2.66 -2.25
C SER A 135 1.25 -1.35 -1.60
N ASP A 136 1.06 -0.22 -2.26
CA ASP A 136 1.50 1.09 -1.76
C ASP A 136 0.67 1.61 -0.57
N TYR A 137 -0.60 1.22 -0.47
CA TYR A 137 -1.54 1.74 0.53
C TYR A 137 -2.03 0.72 1.55
N LYS A 138 -1.79 -0.57 1.34
CA LYS A 138 -2.04 -1.60 2.34
C LYS A 138 -1.04 -1.42 3.47
N THR A 139 -1.53 -1.53 4.71
CA THR A 139 -0.70 -1.53 5.92
C THR A 139 0.44 -2.52 5.73
N LYS A 140 1.67 -2.14 6.09
CA LYS A 140 2.88 -2.98 5.95
C LYS A 140 2.54 -4.42 6.29
N ASP A 141 2.77 -5.32 5.33
CA ASP A 141 2.64 -6.74 5.60
C ASP A 141 3.58 -7.09 6.75
N LYS A 142 3.02 -7.65 7.84
CA LYS A 142 3.78 -8.06 9.02
C LYS A 142 4.87 -9.08 8.67
N LEU A 143 4.77 -9.74 7.52
CA LEU A 143 5.81 -10.61 7.01
C LEU A 143 7.13 -9.86 6.82
N LEU A 144 7.10 -8.71 6.16
CA LEU A 144 8.29 -7.90 5.88
C LEU A 144 8.86 -7.25 7.13
N ASP A 145 8.04 -7.05 8.18
CA ASP A 145 8.52 -6.58 9.48
C ASP A 145 9.50 -7.56 10.14
N ASN A 146 9.63 -8.80 9.66
CA ASN A 146 10.62 -9.77 10.14
C ASN A 146 12.00 -9.61 9.49
N ILE A 147 12.12 -8.81 8.45
CA ILE A 147 13.38 -8.49 7.78
C ILE A 147 13.98 -7.25 8.44
N LEU A 148 15.24 -7.33 8.87
CA LEU A 148 15.97 -6.23 9.52
C LEU A 148 16.56 -5.23 8.51
N LEU A 149 16.55 -5.57 7.22
CA LEU A 149 16.98 -4.69 6.13
C LEU A 149 15.89 -3.67 5.76
N THR A 150 16.34 -2.46 5.42
CA THR A 150 15.51 -1.49 4.71
C THR A 150 15.47 -1.88 3.23
N LEU A 151 14.34 -2.44 2.78
CA LEU A 151 14.15 -2.77 1.37
C LEU A 151 13.92 -1.50 0.53
N PRO A 152 14.56 -1.34 -0.63
CA PRO A 152 14.29 -0.23 -1.53
C PRO A 152 12.86 -0.30 -2.06
N ARG A 153 12.24 0.86 -2.29
CA ARG A 153 10.94 0.91 -2.96
C ARG A 153 11.16 0.71 -4.45
N VAL A 154 10.73 -0.44 -4.97
CA VAL A 154 10.80 -0.80 -6.38
C VAL A 154 9.40 -1.08 -6.93
N PRO A 155 9.16 -0.93 -8.25
CA PRO A 155 7.90 -1.33 -8.86
C PRO A 155 7.62 -2.82 -8.62
N VAL A 156 6.33 -3.16 -8.42
CA VAL A 156 5.89 -4.55 -8.27
C VAL A 156 6.19 -5.31 -9.56
N GLN A 157 6.85 -6.46 -9.41
CA GLN A 157 7.08 -7.43 -10.47
C GLN A 157 6.16 -8.64 -10.23
N ASP A 158 5.55 -9.15 -11.30
CA ASP A 158 4.72 -10.37 -11.25
C ASP A 158 5.47 -11.62 -11.69
N THR A 159 6.75 -11.48 -12.03
CA THR A 159 7.63 -12.57 -12.45
C THR A 159 8.97 -12.46 -11.74
N LEU A 160 9.48 -13.60 -11.26
CA LEU A 160 10.82 -13.79 -10.73
C LEU A 160 11.18 -15.25 -11.00
N SER A 161 12.37 -15.52 -11.54
CA SER A 161 12.81 -16.91 -11.72
C SER A 161 13.06 -17.60 -10.37
N ASP A 162 13.00 -18.93 -10.35
CA ASP A 162 13.27 -19.71 -9.13
C ASP A 162 14.71 -19.47 -8.63
N GLU A 163 15.64 -19.28 -9.54
CA GLU A 163 17.04 -18.96 -9.27
C GLU A 163 17.17 -17.58 -8.60
N GLU A 164 16.57 -16.54 -9.17
CA GLU A 164 16.57 -15.20 -8.57
C GLU A 164 15.87 -15.17 -7.21
N LEU A 165 14.78 -15.94 -7.05
CA LEU A 165 14.09 -16.07 -5.77
C LEU A 165 14.98 -16.75 -4.73
N HIS A 166 15.68 -17.81 -5.12
CA HIS A 166 16.60 -18.52 -4.24
C HIS A 166 17.73 -17.60 -3.77
N ASP A 167 18.35 -16.87 -4.70
CA ASP A 167 19.41 -15.90 -4.39
C ASP A 167 18.90 -14.81 -3.44
N PHE A 168 17.70 -14.28 -3.69
CA PHE A 168 17.08 -13.31 -2.80
C PHE A 168 16.92 -13.86 -1.37
N ILE A 169 16.43 -15.10 -1.23
CA ILE A 169 16.26 -15.75 0.08
C ILE A 169 17.60 -15.90 0.80
N GLN A 170 18.66 -16.32 0.08
CA GLN A 170 20.00 -16.44 0.66
C GLN A 170 20.53 -15.09 1.14
N ILE A 171 20.32 -14.02 0.37
CA ILE A 171 20.74 -12.66 0.71
C ILE A 171 20.03 -12.16 1.97
N ILE A 172 18.71 -12.37 2.11
CA ILE A 172 17.96 -11.82 3.25
C ILE A 172 18.05 -12.69 4.51
N SER A 173 18.35 -13.98 4.37
CA SER A 173 18.32 -14.96 5.48
C SER A 173 19.12 -14.53 6.72
N PRO A 174 20.36 -14.01 6.61
CA PRO A 174 21.11 -13.53 7.77
C PRO A 174 20.46 -12.36 8.49
N PHE A 175 19.60 -11.61 7.79
CA PHE A 175 18.98 -10.39 8.28
C PHE A 175 17.54 -10.59 8.74
N ILE A 176 17.07 -11.83 8.90
CA ILE A 176 15.75 -12.07 9.50
C ILE A 176 15.84 -12.07 11.03
N LYS A 177 14.83 -11.52 11.71
CA LYS A 177 14.77 -11.45 13.18
C LYS A 177 15.01 -12.79 13.86
N LYS A 178 14.51 -13.88 13.28
CA LYS A 178 14.68 -15.25 13.81
C LYS A 178 16.14 -15.70 13.78
N HIS A 179 16.85 -15.45 12.67
CA HIS A 179 18.25 -15.82 12.53
C HIS A 179 19.12 -15.00 13.48
N ARG A 180 18.87 -13.69 13.58
CA ARG A 180 19.53 -12.83 14.56
C ARG A 180 19.40 -13.37 15.99
N ARG A 181 18.18 -13.72 16.42
CA ARG A 181 17.95 -14.29 17.76
C ARG A 181 18.71 -15.59 17.97
N TYR A 182 18.67 -16.49 16.99
CA TYR A 182 19.42 -17.73 17.05
C TYR A 182 20.92 -17.47 17.23
N VAL A 183 21.50 -16.52 16.48
CA VAL A 183 22.91 -16.14 16.64
C VAL A 183 23.16 -15.56 18.04
N GLU A 184 22.33 -14.62 18.50
CA GLU A 184 22.44 -14.00 19.84
C GLU A 184 22.43 -15.04 20.97
N GLU A 185 21.57 -16.07 20.86
CA GLU A 185 21.43 -17.14 21.86
C GLU A 185 22.56 -18.18 21.82
N ASN A 186 23.29 -18.29 20.70
CA ASN A 186 24.32 -19.32 20.48
C ASN A 186 25.74 -18.74 20.36
N LEU A 187 25.94 -17.46 20.69
CA LEU A 187 27.27 -16.85 20.70
C LEU A 187 28.14 -17.44 21.84
N PRO A 188 29.35 -17.95 21.55
CA PRO A 188 30.22 -18.47 22.59
C PRO A 188 30.68 -17.36 23.53
N GLU A 189 30.39 -17.48 24.83
CA GLU A 189 30.73 -16.47 25.84
C GLU A 189 32.21 -16.07 25.82
N LYS A 190 33.11 -17.06 25.64
CA LYS A 190 34.56 -16.82 25.55
C LYS A 190 34.94 -15.93 24.36
N ALA A 191 34.27 -16.08 23.21
CA ALA A 191 34.53 -15.27 22.04
C ALA A 191 34.05 -13.82 22.26
N VAL A 192 32.87 -13.66 22.86
CA VAL A 192 32.33 -12.34 23.24
C VAL A 192 33.23 -11.64 24.25
N GLY A 193 33.66 -12.33 25.30
CA GLY A 193 34.61 -11.80 26.29
C GLY A 193 35.95 -11.40 25.67
N TYR A 194 36.45 -12.21 24.73
CA TYR A 194 37.68 -11.90 24.00
C TYR A 194 37.53 -10.66 23.11
N LEU A 195 36.38 -10.48 22.44
CA LEU A 195 36.08 -9.26 21.70
C LEU A 195 36.09 -8.03 22.60
N TYR A 196 35.45 -8.10 23.79
CA TYR A 196 35.50 -7.00 24.76
C TYR A 196 36.91 -6.66 25.21
N PHE A 197 37.75 -7.67 25.45
CA PHE A 197 39.17 -7.46 25.75
C PHE A 197 39.87 -6.71 24.62
N LEU A 198 39.66 -7.10 23.36
CA LEU A 198 40.27 -6.44 22.22
C LEU A 198 39.84 -4.98 22.07
N THR A 199 38.55 -4.68 22.27
CA THR A 199 38.03 -3.32 22.09
C THR A 199 38.33 -2.37 23.25
N SER A 200 38.56 -2.90 24.45
CA SER A 200 38.78 -2.09 25.66
C SER A 200 40.25 -1.89 26.03
N ASN A 201 41.17 -2.64 25.42
CA ASN A 201 42.59 -2.57 25.75
C ASN A 201 43.35 -1.61 24.81
N PRO A 202 43.93 -0.51 25.32
CA PRO A 202 44.61 0.50 24.50
C PRO A 202 45.96 0.02 23.93
N SER A 203 46.53 -1.07 24.45
CA SER A 203 47.90 -1.51 24.13
C SER A 203 47.93 -2.94 23.62
N LEU A 204 47.25 -3.21 22.51
CA LEU A 204 47.28 -4.51 21.85
C LEU A 204 48.63 -4.77 21.16
N SER A 205 49.15 -5.98 21.29
CA SER A 205 50.39 -6.42 20.65
C SER A 205 50.25 -7.85 20.10
N GLY A 206 51.16 -8.20 19.18
CA GLY A 206 51.17 -9.50 18.52
C GLY A 206 49.82 -9.90 17.92
N LYS A 207 49.41 -11.15 18.17
CA LYS A 207 48.16 -11.74 17.65
C LYS A 207 46.89 -10.97 18.06
N HIS A 208 46.88 -10.33 19.21
CA HIS A 208 45.71 -9.55 19.63
C HIS A 208 45.48 -8.34 18.72
N LYS A 209 46.56 -7.68 18.29
CA LYS A 209 46.49 -6.57 17.34
C LYS A 209 46.04 -7.04 15.95
N GLU A 210 46.49 -8.22 15.52
CA GLU A 210 46.05 -8.85 14.26
C GLU A 210 44.55 -9.17 14.30
N HIS A 211 44.07 -9.84 15.36
CA HIS A 211 42.65 -10.16 15.53
C HIS A 211 41.78 -8.90 15.58
N TYR A 212 42.23 -7.85 16.28
CA TYR A 212 41.52 -6.57 16.32
C TYR A 212 41.46 -5.91 14.93
N SER A 213 42.55 -5.97 14.16
CA SER A 213 42.58 -5.41 12.80
C SER A 213 41.60 -6.12 11.87
N LEU A 214 41.48 -7.44 11.98
CA LEU A 214 40.50 -8.23 11.22
C LEU A 214 39.06 -7.86 11.60
N ILE A 215 38.77 -7.78 12.89
CA ILE A 215 37.44 -7.39 13.38
C ILE A 215 37.07 -5.99 12.89
N LYS A 216 38.04 -5.06 12.96
CA LYS A 216 37.86 -3.69 12.50
C LYS A 216 37.47 -3.63 11.02
N GLN A 217 38.14 -4.39 10.15
CA GLN A 217 37.81 -4.46 8.71
C GLN A 217 36.40 -4.96 8.41
N ILE A 218 35.79 -5.71 9.32
CA ILE A 218 34.44 -6.27 9.13
C ILE A 218 33.38 -5.31 9.67
N LEU A 219 33.68 -4.58 10.76
CA LEU A 219 32.73 -3.76 11.49
C LEU A 219 32.77 -2.26 11.13
N GLU A 220 33.87 -1.78 10.54
CA GLU A 220 34.09 -0.39 10.10
C GLU A 220 34.46 -0.33 8.61
#